data_AF-A0A7W3R8G8-F1
#
_entry.id   AF-A0A7W3R8G8-F1
#
_cell.length_a   1.000
_cell.length_b   1.000
_cell.length_c   1.000
_cell.angle_alpha   90.00
_cell.angle_beta   90.00
_cell.angle_gamma   90.00
#
_symmetry.space_group_name_H-M   'P 1'
#
loop_
_entity.id
_entity.type
_entity.pdbx_description
1 polymer ?
#
loop_
_entity_poly.entity_id
_entity_poly.type
_entity_poly.pdbx_seq_one_letter_code
_entity_poly.pdbx_strand_id
1 'polypeptide(L)'
;MKAKSLLALTGAVGGTLAAAGVVFVLLDGDPETADRAAPGVPGVTGETREIAEVLVDSGATGCRGDRGRVECRFSDRYVAAEVVDPRLGVTVDSMLPGWKTGAAQASTGDRGPFAVLYGGTWLVTGPEAFVEEVQERLQGRIVYCDRPYGACY
;
A
#
# COMPACT_ATOMS: atom_id res chain seq x y z
N MET A 1 -58.51 -8.58 54.53
CA MET A 1 -57.73 -7.37 54.16
C MET A 1 -58.16 -6.93 52.76
N LYS A 2 -58.42 -5.63 52.56
CA LYS A 2 -59.00 -5.04 51.33
C LYS A 2 -57.96 -4.94 50.21
N ALA A 3 -58.32 -5.39 49.02
CA ALA A 3 -57.59 -5.07 47.78
C ALA A 3 -58.00 -3.68 47.28
N LYS A 4 -57.03 -2.86 46.86
CA LYS A 4 -57.21 -1.60 46.13
C LYS A 4 -56.31 -1.63 44.88
N SER A 5 -56.95 -1.63 43.70
CA SER A 5 -56.80 -0.69 42.57
C SER A 5 -55.42 -0.04 42.29
N LEU A 6 -54.95 0.24 41.07
CA LEU A 6 -55.48 0.27 39.68
C LEU A 6 -54.29 0.52 38.70
N LEU A 7 -54.40 0.03 37.46
CA LEU A 7 -53.98 0.63 36.16
C LEU A 7 -52.55 1.18 35.92
N ALA A 8 -51.90 0.69 34.85
CA ALA A 8 -51.45 1.47 33.66
C ALA A 8 -50.76 0.51 32.66
N LEU A 9 -51.38 0.09 31.55
CA LEU A 9 -51.42 0.74 30.22
C LEU A 9 -50.03 0.93 29.55
N THR A 10 -49.73 -0.02 28.65
CA THR A 10 -49.34 0.16 27.23
C THR A 10 -48.44 1.32 26.79
N GLY A 11 -47.43 0.97 25.99
CA GLY A 11 -47.01 1.78 24.84
C GLY A 11 -45.51 2.08 24.78
N ALA A 12 -44.74 1.21 24.14
CA ALA A 12 -43.41 1.56 23.64
C ALA A 12 -43.58 2.44 22.40
N VAL A 13 -43.39 3.75 22.57
CA VAL A 13 -43.31 4.74 21.49
C VAL A 13 -41.84 5.10 21.30
N GLY A 14 -41.40 5.09 20.05
CA GLY A 14 -40.02 5.21 19.61
C GLY A 14 -39.33 6.54 19.87
N GLY A 15 -38.02 6.54 19.61
CA GLY A 15 -37.15 7.70 19.60
C GLY A 15 -35.91 7.40 18.76
N THR A 16 -35.78 8.18 17.69
CA THR A 16 -34.88 8.08 16.54
C THR A 16 -33.39 8.24 16.89
N LEU A 17 -32.52 7.40 16.32
CA LEU A 17 -31.15 7.78 15.99
C LEU A 17 -30.84 7.33 14.56
N ALA A 18 -30.64 8.32 13.69
CA ALA A 18 -30.21 8.16 12.32
C ALA A 18 -28.81 7.53 12.29
N ALA A 19 -28.73 6.25 11.92
CA ALA A 19 -27.49 5.64 11.49
C ALA A 19 -27.49 5.60 9.97
N ALA A 20 -26.56 6.34 9.38
CA ALA A 20 -26.30 6.37 7.95
C ALA A 20 -26.15 4.94 7.42
N GLY A 21 -26.83 4.68 6.30
CA GLY A 21 -26.95 3.36 5.71
C GLY A 21 -25.59 2.77 5.32
N VAL A 22 -25.29 1.62 5.90
CA VAL A 22 -24.42 0.62 5.28
C VAL A 22 -25.33 -0.52 4.90
N VAL A 23 -25.60 -0.64 3.60
CA VAL A 23 -26.28 -1.81 3.05
C VAL A 23 -25.30 -2.97 3.14
N PHE A 24 -25.46 -3.81 4.17
CA PHE A 24 -24.85 -5.14 4.19
C PHE A 24 -25.65 -6.01 3.22
N VAL A 25 -25.10 -6.20 2.03
CA VAL A 25 -25.57 -7.24 1.12
C VAL A 25 -25.04 -8.57 1.64
N LEU A 26 -25.86 -9.27 2.44
CA LEU A 26 -25.69 -10.70 2.68
C LEU A 26 -26.20 -11.43 1.44
N LEU A 27 -25.31 -11.73 0.49
CA LEU A 27 -25.58 -12.73 -0.54
C LEU A 27 -24.98 -14.06 -0.09
N ASP A 28 -25.89 -14.97 0.22
CA ASP A 28 -25.70 -16.40 0.35
C ASP A 28 -25.21 -16.97 -1.02
N GLY A 29 -24.09 -17.68 -1.02
CA GLY A 29 -23.57 -18.36 -2.22
C GLY A 29 -22.07 -18.67 -2.18
N ASP A 30 -21.73 -19.86 -1.67
CA ASP A 30 -20.47 -20.59 -1.93
C ASP A 30 -20.80 -21.75 -2.91
N PRO A 31 -19.88 -22.36 -3.69
CA PRO A 31 -18.44 -22.13 -3.83
C PRO A 31 -18.00 -22.04 -5.31
N GLU A 32 -17.46 -20.92 -5.78
CA GLU A 32 -16.41 -20.96 -6.82
C GLU A 32 -15.51 -19.76 -6.58
N THR A 33 -14.23 -20.05 -6.34
CA THR A 33 -13.16 -19.10 -6.09
C THR A 33 -12.93 -18.29 -7.37
N ALA A 34 -13.84 -17.36 -7.67
CA ALA A 34 -13.60 -16.29 -8.60
C ALA A 34 -12.55 -15.42 -7.95
N ASP A 35 -11.31 -15.69 -8.35
CA ASP A 35 -10.11 -14.88 -8.18
C ASP A 35 -10.48 -13.44 -8.58
N ARG A 36 -11.03 -12.67 -7.64
CA ARG A 36 -11.26 -11.24 -7.84
C ARG A 36 -9.86 -10.67 -7.83
N ALA A 37 -9.28 -10.58 -9.04
CA ALA A 37 -8.07 -9.84 -9.29
C ALA A 37 -8.18 -8.54 -8.49
N ALA A 38 -7.27 -8.35 -7.54
CA ALA A 38 -7.20 -7.13 -6.76
C ALA A 38 -7.21 -5.94 -7.75
N PRO A 39 -7.87 -4.81 -7.42
CA PRO A 39 -7.87 -3.65 -8.29
C PRO A 39 -6.41 -3.25 -8.58
N GLY A 40 -5.94 -3.51 -9.80
CA GLY A 40 -4.57 -3.20 -10.20
C GLY A 40 -4.33 -1.70 -10.23
N VAL A 41 -3.06 -1.29 -10.18
CA VAL A 41 -2.69 0.13 -10.30
C VAL A 41 -3.00 0.62 -11.73
N PRO A 42 -3.83 1.64 -11.94
CA PRO A 42 -4.13 2.10 -13.30
C PRO A 42 -2.87 2.62 -14.00
N GLY A 43 -2.68 2.26 -15.27
CA GLY A 43 -1.61 2.79 -16.13
C GLY A 43 -0.27 2.04 -16.06
N VAL A 44 -0.08 1.12 -15.11
CA VAL A 44 1.11 0.26 -15.06
C VAL A 44 0.94 -0.99 -15.94
N THR A 45 2.03 -1.44 -16.55
CA THR A 45 2.04 -2.60 -17.46
C THR A 45 3.35 -3.38 -17.35
N GLY A 46 3.38 -4.63 -17.80
CA GLY A 46 4.61 -5.44 -17.83
C GLY A 46 5.19 -5.67 -16.44
N GLU A 47 6.53 -5.63 -16.33
CA GLU A 47 7.27 -5.81 -15.07
C GLU A 47 6.86 -4.78 -14.01
N THR A 48 6.56 -3.53 -14.40
CA THR A 48 6.09 -2.50 -13.47
C THR A 48 4.76 -2.87 -12.81
N ARG A 49 3.88 -3.60 -13.53
CA ARG A 49 2.63 -4.12 -12.97
C ARG A 49 2.90 -5.22 -11.94
N GLU A 50 3.81 -6.14 -12.24
CA GLU A 50 4.17 -7.23 -11.33
C GLU A 50 4.78 -6.70 -10.02
N ILE A 51 5.66 -5.70 -10.12
CA ILE A 51 6.20 -5.03 -8.93
C ILE A 51 5.09 -4.29 -8.19
N ALA A 52 4.22 -3.55 -8.88
CA ALA A 52 3.13 -2.82 -8.24
C ALA A 52 2.16 -3.75 -7.47
N GLU A 53 1.87 -4.93 -8.02
CA GLU A 53 1.08 -5.97 -7.34
C GLU A 53 1.75 -6.43 -6.05
N VAL A 54 3.07 -6.70 -6.09
CA VAL A 54 3.83 -7.06 -4.89
C VAL A 54 3.77 -5.95 -3.83
N LEU A 55 3.91 -4.67 -4.23
CA LEU A 55 3.81 -3.56 -3.28
C LEU A 55 2.43 -3.50 -2.61
N VAL A 56 1.36 -3.63 -3.39
CA VAL A 56 -0.03 -3.56 -2.90
C VAL A 56 -0.34 -4.72 -1.96
N ASP A 57 0.05 -5.94 -2.35
CA ASP A 57 -0.11 -7.14 -1.53
C ASP A 57 0.66 -7.04 -0.20
N SER A 58 1.81 -6.33 -0.18
CA SER A 58 2.57 -6.02 1.03
C SER A 58 2.01 -4.81 1.81
N GLY A 59 0.80 -4.35 1.48
CA GLY A 59 0.08 -3.33 2.21
C GLY A 59 0.33 -1.89 1.75
N ALA A 60 0.99 -1.68 0.60
CA ALA A 60 1.05 -0.35 0.00
C ALA A 60 -0.33 0.09 -0.50
N THR A 61 -0.64 1.37 -0.29
CA THR A 61 -1.94 1.97 -0.63
C THR A 61 -1.74 3.25 -1.44
N GLY A 62 -2.83 3.75 -2.05
CA GLY A 62 -2.79 5.01 -2.80
C GLY A 62 -1.85 4.99 -4.00
N CYS A 63 -1.62 3.81 -4.58
CA CYS A 63 -0.69 3.62 -5.67
C CYS A 63 -1.14 4.31 -6.96
N ARG A 64 -0.19 4.97 -7.63
CA ARG A 64 -0.34 5.57 -8.95
C ARG A 64 0.91 5.31 -9.76
N GLY A 65 0.79 5.12 -11.07
CA GLY A 65 1.97 4.83 -11.88
C GLY A 65 1.73 4.95 -13.37
N ASP A 66 2.80 4.69 -14.10
CA ASP A 66 2.84 4.57 -15.55
C ASP A 66 3.63 3.32 -15.95
N ARG A 67 4.07 3.25 -17.22
CA ARG A 67 4.77 2.08 -17.74
C ARG A 67 6.10 1.79 -17.04
N GLY A 68 6.79 2.80 -16.52
CA GLY A 68 8.13 2.66 -15.95
C GLY A 68 8.20 2.88 -14.45
N ARG A 69 7.17 3.48 -13.83
CA ARG A 69 7.24 3.88 -12.42
C ARG A 69 5.90 3.70 -11.70
N VAL A 70 5.97 3.32 -10.44
CA VAL A 70 4.84 3.30 -9.51
C VAL A 70 5.23 4.01 -8.21
N GLU A 71 4.32 4.81 -7.67
CA GLU A 71 4.46 5.48 -6.38
C GLU A 71 3.25 5.16 -5.51
N CYS A 72 3.50 4.82 -4.25
CA CYS A 72 2.51 4.40 -3.28
C CYS A 72 2.79 5.02 -1.90
N ARG A 73 1.97 4.67 -0.91
CA ARG A 73 2.19 4.96 0.51
C ARG A 73 2.13 3.69 1.34
N PHE A 74 2.97 3.60 2.36
CA PHE A 74 2.88 2.59 3.41
C PHE A 74 2.97 3.26 4.77
N SER A 75 1.89 3.21 5.57
CA SER A 75 1.82 3.93 6.85
C SER A 75 2.23 5.41 6.74
N ASP A 76 1.68 6.12 5.74
CA ASP A 76 1.99 7.52 5.34
C ASP A 76 3.40 7.78 4.79
N ARG A 77 4.29 6.79 4.82
CA ARG A 77 5.66 6.89 4.30
C ARG A 77 5.70 6.70 2.78
N TYR A 78 6.69 7.31 2.14
CA TYR A 78 6.84 7.24 0.69
C TYR A 78 7.34 5.86 0.26
N VAL A 79 6.69 5.27 -0.73
CA VAL A 79 7.11 4.03 -1.40
C VAL A 79 7.12 4.29 -2.90
N ALA A 80 8.15 3.83 -3.60
CA ALA A 80 8.19 3.90 -5.06
C ALA A 80 8.96 2.73 -5.65
N ALA A 81 8.64 2.39 -6.89
CA ALA A 81 9.43 1.48 -7.70
C ALA A 81 9.59 2.01 -9.12
N GLU A 82 10.71 1.69 -9.75
CA GLU A 82 11.02 2.06 -11.12
C GLU A 82 11.64 0.89 -11.87
N VAL A 83 11.12 0.61 -13.05
CA VAL A 83 11.67 -0.36 -14.01
C VAL A 83 12.51 0.40 -15.02
N VAL A 84 13.78 0.02 -15.10
CA VAL A 84 14.81 0.62 -15.92
C VAL A 84 14.81 -0.03 -17.30
N ASP A 85 14.57 0.75 -18.36
CA ASP A 85 14.76 0.29 -19.74
C ASP A 85 16.22 0.52 -20.17
N PRO A 86 17.05 -0.53 -20.28
CA PRO A 86 18.47 -0.38 -20.63
C PRO A 86 18.68 0.18 -22.04
N ARG A 87 17.67 0.13 -22.92
CA ARG A 87 17.74 0.72 -24.27
C ARG A 87 17.82 2.25 -24.23
N LEU A 88 17.47 2.86 -23.10
CA LEU A 88 17.62 4.30 -22.86
C LEU A 88 19.03 4.68 -22.38
N GLY A 89 19.97 3.73 -22.32
CA GLY A 89 21.36 3.98 -21.91
C GLY A 89 21.55 4.15 -20.40
N VAL A 90 20.55 3.76 -19.61
CA VAL A 90 20.59 3.80 -18.13
C VAL A 90 20.56 2.38 -17.58
N THR A 91 21.23 2.17 -16.45
CA THR A 91 21.23 0.90 -15.71
C THR A 91 20.85 1.11 -14.26
N VAL A 92 20.40 0.06 -13.58
CA VAL A 92 20.17 0.07 -12.13
C VAL A 92 21.39 0.59 -11.39
N ASP A 93 22.59 0.12 -11.74
CA ASP A 93 23.85 0.56 -11.10
C ASP A 93 24.10 2.06 -11.27
N SER A 94 23.73 2.64 -12.42
CA SER A 94 23.87 4.08 -12.66
C SER A 94 22.85 4.91 -11.88
N MET A 95 21.66 4.35 -11.61
CA MET A 95 20.58 5.03 -10.90
C MET A 95 20.66 4.87 -9.38
N LEU A 96 21.21 3.76 -8.91
CA LEU A 96 21.29 3.40 -7.49
C LEU A 96 21.91 4.51 -6.61
N PRO A 97 23.00 5.20 -7.01
CA PRO A 97 23.53 6.32 -6.23
C PRO A 97 22.50 7.44 -6.01
N GLY A 98 21.68 7.74 -7.01
CA GLY A 98 20.60 8.74 -6.92
C GLY A 98 19.50 8.31 -5.96
N TRP A 99 19.10 7.03 -6.02
CA TRP A 99 18.09 6.47 -5.12
C TRP A 99 18.56 6.44 -3.66
N LYS A 100 19.85 6.13 -3.42
CA LYS A 100 20.47 6.17 -2.10
C LYS A 100 20.47 7.56 -1.47
N THR A 101 20.30 8.64 -2.24
CA THR A 101 20.18 9.98 -1.65
C THR A 101 18.86 10.17 -0.89
N GLY A 102 17.83 9.37 -1.16
CA GLY A 102 16.50 9.54 -0.56
C GLY A 102 15.81 10.85 -0.96
N ALA A 103 16.23 11.48 -2.07
CA ALA A 103 15.70 12.78 -2.49
C ALA A 103 14.17 12.76 -2.71
N ALA A 104 13.64 11.67 -3.26
CA ALA A 104 12.20 11.51 -3.48
C ALA A 104 11.43 11.48 -2.16
N GLN A 105 11.89 10.69 -1.18
CA GLN A 105 11.36 10.62 0.18
C GLN A 105 11.35 12.01 0.81
N ALA A 106 12.50 12.69 0.80
CA ALA A 106 12.66 14.02 1.37
C ALA A 106 11.69 15.04 0.77
N SER A 107 11.42 14.96 -0.55
CA SER A 107 10.47 15.85 -1.24
C SER A 107 9.03 15.69 -0.74
N THR A 108 8.70 14.54 -0.15
CA THR A 108 7.39 14.28 0.47
C THR A 108 7.33 14.65 1.95
N GLY A 109 8.43 15.15 2.53
CA GLY A 109 8.56 15.42 3.96
C GLY A 109 8.95 14.21 4.80
N ASP A 110 9.11 13.04 4.19
CA ASP A 110 9.62 11.84 4.85
C ASP A 110 11.12 12.02 5.19
N ARG A 111 11.47 11.84 6.47
CA ARG A 111 12.83 12.00 6.99
C ARG A 111 13.33 10.78 7.76
N GLY A 112 12.55 9.71 7.80
CA GLY A 112 12.91 8.52 8.55
C GLY A 112 13.92 7.63 7.79
N PRO A 113 14.39 6.56 8.44
CA PRO A 113 15.15 5.51 7.77
C PRO A 113 14.35 4.90 6.63
N PHE A 114 15.08 4.45 5.61
CA PHE A 114 14.52 3.83 4.41
C PHE A 114 15.52 2.83 3.82
N ALA A 115 15.02 1.94 2.97
CA ALA A 115 15.85 1.02 2.21
C ALA A 115 15.61 1.17 0.71
N VAL A 116 16.61 0.75 -0.08
CA VAL A 116 16.53 0.59 -1.52
C VAL A 116 16.77 -0.87 -1.85
N LEU A 117 15.75 -1.54 -2.37
CA LEU A 117 15.84 -2.88 -2.93
C LEU A 117 16.02 -2.78 -4.44
N TYR A 118 16.92 -3.56 -5.03
CA TYR A 118 17.19 -3.48 -6.46
C TYR A 118 17.49 -4.84 -7.08
N GLY A 119 16.99 -5.03 -8.30
CA GLY A 119 17.21 -6.19 -9.15
C GLY A 119 18.04 -5.85 -10.38
N GLY A 120 17.91 -6.67 -11.44
CA GLY A 120 18.64 -6.45 -12.70
C GLY A 120 18.13 -5.25 -13.50
N THR A 121 16.82 -5.01 -13.46
CA THR A 121 16.11 -4.01 -14.28
C THR A 121 15.18 -3.13 -13.46
N TRP A 122 15.25 -3.15 -12.14
CA TRP A 122 14.31 -2.41 -11.30
C TRP A 122 14.90 -1.98 -9.96
N LEU A 123 14.31 -0.95 -9.37
CA LEU A 123 14.56 -0.45 -8.02
C LEU A 123 13.22 -0.27 -7.28
N VAL A 124 13.22 -0.49 -5.97
CA VAL A 124 12.13 -0.24 -5.03
C VAL A 124 12.69 0.53 -3.85
N THR A 125 11.94 1.47 -3.31
CA THR A 125 12.29 2.16 -2.07
C THR A 125 11.09 2.34 -1.16
N GLY A 126 11.34 2.37 0.15
CA GLY A 126 10.33 2.52 1.18
C GLY A 126 10.91 2.37 2.58
N PRO A 127 10.05 2.34 3.61
CA PRO A 127 10.46 1.99 4.97
C PRO A 127 11.14 0.62 5.03
N GLU A 128 12.16 0.47 5.88
CA GLU A 128 13.01 -0.74 5.93
C GLU A 128 12.20 -2.04 6.04
N ALA A 129 11.35 -2.17 7.06
CA ALA A 129 10.53 -3.37 7.29
C ALA A 129 9.62 -3.72 6.10
N PHE A 130 9.08 -2.70 5.41
CA PHE A 130 8.26 -2.91 4.21
C PHE A 130 9.11 -3.42 3.04
N VAL A 131 10.30 -2.83 2.85
CA VAL A 131 11.21 -3.24 1.77
C VAL A 131 11.77 -4.64 2.01
N GLU A 132 12.01 -5.03 3.26
CA GLU A 132 12.40 -6.40 3.63
C GLU A 132 11.30 -7.42 3.29
N GLU A 133 10.04 -7.11 3.58
CA GLU A 133 8.91 -7.95 3.17
C GLU A 133 8.83 -8.10 1.64
N VAL A 134 8.99 -6.99 0.91
CA VAL A 134 9.02 -7.00 -0.56
C VAL A 134 10.23 -7.77 -1.10
N GLN A 135 11.37 -7.75 -0.41
CA GLN A 135 12.59 -8.47 -0.79
C GLN A 135 12.36 -9.99 -0.85
N GLU A 136 11.59 -10.56 0.09
CA GLU A 136 11.30 -12.00 0.09
C GLU A 136 10.59 -12.44 -1.20
N ARG A 137 9.82 -11.53 -1.82
CA ARG A 137 9.03 -11.82 -3.03
C ARG A 137 9.79 -11.49 -4.32
N LEU A 138 10.54 -10.38 -4.35
CA LEU A 138 11.28 -9.94 -5.54
C LEU A 138 12.73 -10.45 -5.62
N GLN A 139 13.28 -10.99 -4.54
CA GLN A 139 14.62 -11.60 -4.46
C GLN A 139 15.76 -10.66 -4.91
N GLY A 140 15.63 -9.36 -4.65
CA GLY A 140 16.65 -8.35 -4.94
C GLY A 140 17.72 -8.20 -3.86
N ARG A 141 18.66 -7.30 -4.11
CA ARG A 141 19.66 -6.85 -3.11
C ARG A 141 19.16 -5.60 -2.41
N ILE A 142 19.34 -5.53 -1.10
CA ILE A 142 18.90 -4.39 -0.29
C ILE A 142 20.10 -3.53 0.13
N VAL A 143 19.89 -2.22 0.19
CA VAL A 143 20.79 -1.24 0.80
C VAL A 143 19.97 -0.44 1.79
N TYR A 144 20.48 -0.27 3.00
CA TYR A 144 19.81 0.45 4.08
C TYR A 144 20.34 1.87 4.17
N CYS A 145 19.50 2.83 4.54
CA CYS A 145 19.86 4.24 4.65
C CYS A 145 19.22 4.86 5.90
N ASP A 146 20.03 5.49 6.75
CA ASP A 146 19.58 6.02 8.05
C ASP A 146 18.49 7.11 7.92
N ARG A 147 18.57 7.90 6.85
CA ARG A 147 17.64 8.99 6.49
C ARG A 147 17.99 9.55 5.10
N PRO A 148 17.10 10.33 4.47
CA PRO A 148 17.43 11.08 3.26
C PRO A 148 18.68 11.96 3.43
N TYR A 149 19.55 11.93 2.42
CA TYR A 149 20.86 12.58 2.38
C TYR A 149 21.80 12.15 3.54
N GLY A 150 21.52 11.01 4.16
CA GLY A 150 22.34 10.38 5.19
C GLY A 150 23.31 9.35 4.64
N ALA A 151 23.88 8.56 5.55
CA ALA A 151 24.69 7.40 5.19
C ALA A 151 23.79 6.23 4.77
N CYS A 152 24.34 5.37 3.90
CA CYS A 152 23.74 4.10 3.54
C CYS A 152 24.77 2.98 3.64
N TYR A 153 24.33 1.78 4.01
CA TYR A 153 25.16 0.61 4.29
C TYR A 153 24.58 -0.67 3.68
#